data_AF-A0A918UAM3-F1
#
_entry.id   AF-A0A918UAM3-F1
#
_cell.length_a   1.000
_cell.length_b   1.000
_cell.length_c   1.000
_cell.angle_alpha   90.00
_cell.angle_beta   90.00
_cell.angle_gamma   90.00
#
_symmetry.space_group_name_H-M   'P 1'
#
loop_
_entity.id
_entity.type
_entity.pdbx_description
1 polymer ?
#
loop_
_entity_poly.entity_id
_entity_poly.type
_entity_poly.pdbx_seq_one_letter_code
_entity_poly.pdbx_strand_id
1 'polypeptide(L)'
;MKDRDRLSRLVERVRQRTFSGFPLEVSRDGTVTGSFMKMRLASRFADHGEAGGLAFAACRDAAGEPFGEVALYRLAATQGNRAALDRFLRTLHLLNHVALGEPWERLGLPVSEALLAEVEDHHGRAFRSILDDLGLPPDRYVIVLPDSLAGDAGRLQFVRRNYLSHGFTTRLASAYSAPCAATCAR
;
A
#
# COMPACT_ATOMS: atom_id res chain seq x y z
N MET A 1 24.08 -2.43 -5.50
CA MET A 1 24.56 -1.15 -4.93
C MET A 1 23.65 0.02 -5.33
N LYS A 2 23.37 0.21 -6.63
CA LYS A 2 22.49 1.26 -7.17
C LYS A 2 21.07 1.31 -6.56
N ASP A 3 20.47 0.15 -6.29
CA ASP A 3 19.10 0.08 -5.74
C ASP A 3 19.02 0.47 -4.26
N ARG A 4 20.09 0.22 -3.51
CA ARG A 4 20.19 0.60 -2.08
C ARG A 4 20.26 2.11 -1.92
N ASP A 5 21.07 2.78 -2.75
CA ASP A 5 21.17 4.25 -2.73
C ASP A 5 19.86 4.92 -3.19
N ARG A 6 19.16 4.32 -4.17
CA ARG A 6 17.83 4.76 -4.57
C ARG A 6 16.84 4.61 -3.41
N LEU A 7 16.79 3.46 -2.76
CA LEU A 7 15.91 3.20 -1.63
C LEU A 7 16.15 4.19 -0.49
N SER A 8 17.40 4.41 -0.09
CA SER A 8 17.73 5.36 0.99
C SER A 8 17.23 6.78 0.68
N ARG A 9 17.37 7.26 -0.56
CA ARG A 9 16.82 8.56 -0.98
C ARG A 9 15.31 8.63 -0.97
N LEU A 10 14.62 7.52 -1.26
CA LEU A 10 13.16 7.46 -1.20
C LEU A 10 12.66 7.47 0.24
N VAL A 11 13.23 6.62 1.10
CA VAL A 11 12.87 6.56 2.53
C VAL A 11 13.07 7.91 3.20
N GLU A 12 14.19 8.59 2.92
CA GLU A 12 14.45 9.91 3.51
C GLU A 12 13.43 10.95 3.06
N ARG A 13 13.04 10.95 1.78
CA ARG A 13 11.96 11.84 1.27
C ARG A 13 10.62 11.57 1.96
N VAL A 14 10.26 10.30 2.15
CA VAL A 14 9.02 9.93 2.84
C VAL A 14 9.03 10.41 4.30
N ARG A 15 10.13 10.22 5.02
CA ARG A 15 10.30 10.68 6.41
C ARG A 15 10.15 12.20 6.56
N GLN A 16 10.74 12.96 5.64
CA GLN A 16 10.74 14.41 5.70
C GLN A 16 9.41 15.03 5.28
N ARG A 17 8.70 14.43 4.30
CA ARG A 17 7.58 15.11 3.61
C ARG A 17 6.22 14.49 3.83
N THR A 18 6.13 13.20 4.16
CA THR A 18 4.87 12.45 4.09
C THR A 18 4.41 11.94 5.45
N PHE A 19 5.31 11.36 6.24
CA PHE A 19 4.95 10.67 7.49
C PHE A 19 5.87 11.02 8.65
N SER A 20 6.09 12.30 8.92
CA SER A 20 6.93 12.76 10.03
C SER A 20 6.51 12.21 11.41
N GLY A 21 5.24 11.79 11.57
CA GLY A 21 4.71 11.15 12.78
C GLY A 21 4.72 9.61 12.79
N PHE A 22 5.10 8.93 11.70
CA PHE A 22 5.10 7.47 11.60
C PHE A 22 6.48 6.97 11.13
N PRO A 23 7.34 6.51 12.06
CA PRO A 23 8.70 6.10 11.74
C PRO A 23 8.74 4.99 10.70
N LEU A 24 9.67 5.12 9.76
CA LEU A 24 10.12 4.04 8.88
C LEU A 24 11.50 3.58 9.30
N GLU A 25 11.78 2.29 9.25
CA GLU A 25 13.08 1.69 9.55
C GLU A 25 13.54 0.85 8.37
N VAL A 26 14.83 0.91 8.05
CA VAL A 26 15.45 0.11 6.99
C VAL A 26 16.40 -0.89 7.62
N SER A 27 16.12 -2.18 7.44
CA SER A 27 16.96 -3.28 7.89
C SER A 27 18.23 -3.41 7.03
N ARG A 28 19.20 -4.20 7.51
CA ARG A 28 20.50 -4.38 6.81
C ARG A 28 20.36 -4.98 5.42
N ASP A 29 19.37 -5.84 5.25
CA ASP A 29 18.94 -6.52 4.02
C ASP A 29 18.16 -5.59 3.05
N GLY A 30 17.85 -4.37 3.46
CA GLY A 30 17.07 -3.41 2.68
C GLY A 30 15.56 -3.46 2.94
N THR A 31 15.08 -4.38 3.78
CA THR A 31 13.65 -4.45 4.13
C THR A 31 13.22 -3.18 4.86
N VAL A 32 12.15 -2.55 4.39
CA VAL A 32 11.57 -1.37 5.05
C VAL A 32 10.39 -1.81 5.92
N THR A 33 10.42 -1.41 7.18
CA THR A 33 9.30 -1.59 8.12
C THR A 33 8.81 -0.23 8.59
N GLY A 34 7.58 -0.19 9.07
CA GLY A 34 6.96 1.03 9.57
C GLY A 34 6.38 0.85 10.95
N SER A 35 6.24 1.94 11.69
CA SER A 35 5.53 1.98 12.96
C SER A 35 4.34 2.90 12.87
N PHE A 36 3.15 2.36 13.12
CA PHE A 36 1.90 3.09 13.12
C PHE A 36 1.14 2.79 14.40
N MET A 37 0.92 3.79 15.25
CA MET A 37 0.22 3.63 16.53
C MET A 37 0.77 2.48 17.40
N LYS A 38 2.09 2.41 17.55
CA LYS A 38 2.84 1.33 18.25
C LYS A 38 2.75 -0.05 17.61
N MET A 39 2.04 -0.20 16.50
CA MET A 39 2.02 -1.43 15.72
C MET A 39 3.18 -1.41 14.73
N ARG A 40 3.87 -2.54 14.59
CA ARG A 40 4.92 -2.72 13.58
C ARG A 40 4.29 -3.28 12.31
N LEU A 41 4.54 -2.60 11.20
CA LEU A 41 4.00 -2.91 9.89
C LEU A 41 5.13 -3.34 8.95
N ALA A 42 4.89 -4.40 8.20
CA ALA A 42 5.76 -4.92 7.16
C ALA A 42 4.96 -5.22 5.89
N SER A 43 5.64 -5.25 4.75
CA SER A 43 5.05 -5.65 3.47
C SER A 43 5.28 -7.14 3.24
N ARG A 44 4.27 -7.81 2.69
CA ARG A 44 4.40 -9.11 2.06
C ARG A 44 3.83 -9.00 0.65
N PHE A 45 4.26 -9.90 -0.22
CA PHE A 45 3.89 -9.89 -1.63
C PHE A 45 3.54 -11.29 -2.10
N ALA A 46 2.60 -11.37 -3.03
CA ALA A 46 2.24 -12.60 -3.72
C ALA A 46 2.22 -12.34 -5.23
N ASP A 47 2.82 -13.27 -5.97
CA ASP A 47 2.82 -13.23 -7.43
C ASP A 47 1.50 -13.78 -7.98
N HIS A 48 0.92 -13.07 -8.92
CA HIS A 48 -0.34 -13.41 -9.60
C HIS A 48 -0.18 -13.44 -11.13
N GLY A 49 1.04 -13.72 -11.62
CA GLY A 49 1.32 -13.92 -13.04
C GLY A 49 1.04 -12.66 -13.86
N GLU A 50 0.18 -12.75 -14.87
CA GLU A 50 -0.18 -11.61 -15.73
C GLU A 50 -0.81 -10.43 -14.96
N ALA A 51 -1.43 -10.69 -13.82
CA ALA A 51 -1.97 -9.63 -12.98
C ALA A 51 -0.85 -8.81 -12.30
N GLY A 52 0.37 -9.36 -12.19
CA GLY A 52 1.52 -8.79 -11.49
C GLY A 52 1.57 -9.21 -10.03
N GLY A 53 2.29 -8.43 -9.21
CA GLY A 53 2.40 -8.67 -7.78
C GLY A 53 1.21 -8.08 -7.02
N LEU A 54 0.86 -8.64 -5.87
CA LEU A 54 -0.09 -8.07 -4.93
C LEU A 54 0.60 -7.85 -3.59
N ALA A 55 0.54 -6.62 -3.07
CA ALA A 55 1.04 -6.30 -1.74
C ALA A 55 -0.02 -6.51 -0.66
N PHE A 56 0.40 -6.93 0.53
CA PHE A 56 -0.44 -7.01 1.72
C PHE A 56 0.36 -6.70 2.98
N ALA A 57 -0.33 -6.22 4.01
CA ALA A 57 0.28 -5.83 5.27
C ALA A 57 0.43 -7.03 6.21
N ALA A 58 1.61 -7.18 6.81
CA ALA A 58 1.78 -7.96 8.02
C ALA A 58 1.92 -6.98 9.19
N CYS A 59 1.06 -7.13 10.20
CA CYS A 59 1.02 -6.26 11.36
C CYS A 59 1.32 -7.06 12.63
N ARG A 60 2.14 -6.48 13.50
CA ARG A 60 2.47 -7.03 14.83
C ARG A 60 2.26 -5.97 15.89
N ASP A 61 1.81 -6.38 17.06
CA ASP A 61 1.67 -5.49 18.21
C ASP A 61 3.02 -5.22 18.91
N ALA A 62 2.98 -4.54 20.05
CA ALA A 62 4.17 -4.21 20.83
C ALA A 62 4.86 -5.42 21.46
N ALA A 63 4.13 -6.53 21.68
CA ALA A 63 4.70 -7.80 22.13
C ALA A 63 5.28 -8.63 20.96
N GLY A 64 5.04 -8.20 19.72
CA GLY A 64 5.46 -8.90 18.51
C GLY A 64 4.43 -9.91 18.01
N GLU A 65 3.25 -9.98 18.62
CA GLU A 65 2.21 -10.92 18.24
C GLU A 65 1.47 -10.44 16.98
N PRO A 66 1.05 -11.36 16.09
CA PRO A 66 0.27 -11.01 14.91
C PRO A 66 -0.98 -10.20 15.28
N PHE A 67 -1.19 -9.09 14.60
CA PHE A 67 -2.32 -8.20 14.83
C PHE A 67 -3.12 -8.03 13.54
N GLY A 68 -4.43 -8.29 13.61
CA GLY A 68 -5.28 -8.32 12.41
C GLY A 68 -5.50 -6.94 11.79
N GLU A 69 -5.58 -6.88 10.46
CA GLU A 69 -5.80 -5.64 9.71
C GLU A 69 -7.13 -4.95 10.07
N VAL A 70 -8.21 -5.71 10.24
CA VAL A 70 -9.51 -5.16 10.70
C VAL A 70 -9.37 -4.48 12.07
N ALA A 71 -8.64 -5.09 13.00
CA ALA A 71 -8.38 -4.50 14.31
C ALA A 71 -7.51 -3.23 14.20
N LEU A 72 -6.54 -3.23 13.27
CA LEU A 72 -5.70 -2.06 12.99
C LEU A 72 -6.51 -0.88 12.44
N TYR A 73 -7.41 -1.10 11.49
CA TYR A 73 -8.30 -0.04 10.98
C TYR A 73 -9.31 0.45 12.02
N ARG A 74 -9.77 -0.42 12.92
CA ARG A 74 -10.57 0.00 14.08
C ARG A 74 -9.77 0.89 15.03
N LEU A 75 -8.53 0.52 15.34
CA LEU A 75 -7.64 1.33 16.17
C LEU A 75 -7.38 2.69 15.52
N ALA A 76 -7.04 2.72 14.23
CA ALA A 76 -6.84 3.94 13.46
C ALA A 76 -8.09 4.83 13.44
N ALA A 77 -9.30 4.23 13.42
CA ALA A 77 -10.56 4.96 13.50
C ALA A 77 -10.67 5.81 14.76
N THR A 78 -10.26 5.27 15.91
CA THR A 78 -10.40 5.96 17.20
C THR A 78 -9.57 7.24 17.28
N GLN A 79 -8.60 7.41 16.36
CA GLN A 79 -7.75 8.58 16.26
C GLN A 79 -7.95 9.36 14.94
N GLY A 80 -8.99 9.07 14.16
CA GLY A 80 -9.26 9.75 12.88
C GLY A 80 -8.18 9.55 11.81
N ASN A 81 -7.49 8.40 11.82
CA ASN A 81 -6.27 8.17 11.04
C ASN A 81 -6.40 7.04 9.99
N ARG A 82 -7.61 6.62 9.59
CA ARG A 82 -7.78 5.51 8.62
C ARG A 82 -7.23 5.87 7.25
N ALA A 83 -7.55 7.06 6.72
CA ALA A 83 -6.97 7.51 5.46
C ALA A 83 -5.44 7.68 5.53
N ALA A 84 -4.89 8.02 6.71
CA ALA A 84 -3.44 8.07 6.92
C ALA A 84 -2.83 6.65 6.90
N LEU A 85 -3.45 5.68 7.55
CA LEU A 85 -3.02 4.28 7.53
C LEU A 85 -2.98 3.71 6.10
N ASP A 86 -4.05 3.91 5.31
CA ASP A 86 -4.12 3.46 3.91
C ASP A 86 -2.99 4.04 3.04
N ARG A 87 -2.66 5.33 3.25
CA ARG A 87 -1.54 5.97 2.54
C ARG A 87 -0.20 5.42 3.02
N PHE A 88 -0.06 5.18 4.32
CA PHE A 88 1.15 4.64 4.92
C PHE A 88 1.46 3.23 4.40
N LEU A 89 0.47 2.33 4.42
CA LEU A 89 0.63 0.96 3.92
C LEU A 89 1.02 0.92 2.44
N ARG A 90 0.33 1.69 1.58
CA ARG A 90 0.68 1.75 0.15
C ARG A 90 2.08 2.30 -0.09
N THR A 91 2.50 3.30 0.68
CA THR A 91 3.87 3.83 0.60
C THR A 91 4.90 2.81 1.09
N LEU A 92 4.61 2.11 2.18
CA LEU A 92 5.47 1.04 2.71
C LEU A 92 5.64 -0.11 1.70
N HIS A 93 4.55 -0.52 1.03
CA HIS A 93 4.56 -1.53 -0.01
C HIS A 93 5.40 -1.10 -1.21
N LEU A 94 5.25 0.15 -1.65
CA LEU A 94 6.04 0.71 -2.73
C LEU A 94 7.55 0.77 -2.40
N LEU A 95 7.91 1.18 -1.19
CA LEU A 95 9.32 1.21 -0.77
C LEU A 95 9.93 -0.19 -0.75
N ASN A 96 9.18 -1.19 -0.28
CA ASN A 96 9.64 -2.58 -0.29
C ASN A 96 9.67 -3.19 -1.69
N HIS A 97 8.77 -2.80 -2.60
CA HIS A 97 8.84 -3.20 -4.00
C HIS A 97 10.12 -2.67 -4.66
N VAL A 98 10.51 -1.42 -4.38
CA VAL A 98 11.81 -0.87 -4.80
C VAL A 98 12.98 -1.61 -4.16
N ALA A 99 12.88 -1.94 -2.87
CA ALA A 99 13.93 -2.69 -2.16
C ALA A 99 14.18 -4.08 -2.77
N LEU A 100 13.12 -4.72 -3.29
CA LEU A 100 13.18 -6.01 -3.98
C LEU A 100 13.66 -5.91 -5.44
N GLY A 101 14.01 -4.72 -5.93
CA GLY A 101 14.39 -4.51 -7.33
C GLY A 101 13.20 -4.46 -8.29
N GLU A 102 12.01 -4.11 -7.80
CA GLU A 102 10.77 -3.97 -8.55
C GLU A 102 10.43 -5.21 -9.43
N PRO A 103 10.33 -6.41 -8.83
CA PRO A 103 10.24 -7.69 -9.57
C PRO A 103 8.98 -7.83 -10.43
N TRP A 104 7.95 -7.04 -10.14
CA TRP A 104 6.73 -6.94 -10.95
C TRP A 104 6.69 -5.63 -11.73
N GLU A 105 6.34 -5.71 -13.02
CA GLU A 105 6.07 -4.54 -13.85
C GLU A 105 4.93 -3.70 -13.26
N ARG A 106 3.87 -4.38 -12.80
CA ARG A 106 2.72 -3.81 -12.10
C ARG A 106 2.56 -4.40 -10.70
N LEU A 107 2.37 -3.53 -9.73
CA LEU A 107 2.10 -3.90 -8.34
C LEU A 107 0.68 -3.47 -7.93
N GLY A 108 -0.12 -4.45 -7.50
CA GLY A 108 -1.40 -4.25 -6.85
C GLY A 108 -1.23 -3.70 -5.44
N LEU A 109 -1.87 -2.56 -5.18
CA LEU A 109 -1.90 -1.86 -3.90
C LEU A 109 -3.33 -1.80 -3.38
N PRO A 110 -3.70 -2.65 -2.39
CA PRO A 110 -5.03 -2.63 -1.78
C PRO A 110 -5.38 -1.29 -1.16
N VAL A 111 -6.67 -0.97 -1.22
CA VAL A 111 -7.28 0.10 -0.43
C VAL A 111 -8.40 -0.47 0.44
N SER A 112 -8.54 0.05 1.65
CA SER A 112 -9.58 -0.43 2.56
C SER A 112 -10.97 0.11 2.20
N GLU A 113 -12.01 -0.61 2.60
CA GLU A 113 -13.38 -0.10 2.58
C GLU A 113 -13.52 1.18 3.43
N ALA A 114 -12.75 1.25 4.52
CA ALA A 114 -12.77 2.37 5.44
C ALA A 114 -12.28 3.67 4.77
N LEU A 115 -11.24 3.61 3.93
CA LEU A 115 -10.80 4.75 3.13
C LEU A 115 -11.89 5.20 2.15
N LEU A 116 -12.52 4.24 1.47
CA LEU A 116 -13.55 4.54 0.48
C LEU A 116 -14.81 5.13 1.11
N ALA A 117 -15.10 4.80 2.38
CA ALA A 117 -16.19 5.38 3.13
C ALA A 117 -15.85 6.79 3.69
N GLU A 118 -14.59 7.03 4.06
CA GLU A 118 -14.13 8.29 4.67
C GLU A 118 -13.84 9.39 3.65
N VAL A 119 -13.44 9.01 2.43
CA VAL A 119 -13.12 9.97 1.36
C VAL A 119 -14.31 10.06 0.41
N GLU A 120 -14.93 11.24 0.35
CA GLU A 120 -16.11 11.47 -0.49
C GLU A 120 -15.78 11.66 -1.98
N ASP A 121 -14.64 12.31 -2.30
CA ASP A 121 -14.19 12.56 -3.68
C ASP A 121 -12.66 12.65 -3.78
N HIS A 122 -12.12 12.73 -5.00
CA HIS A 122 -10.68 12.81 -5.31
C HIS A 122 -9.88 11.59 -4.82
N HIS A 123 -10.46 10.40 -4.94
CA HIS A 123 -9.75 9.16 -4.61
C HIS A 123 -8.47 9.05 -5.43
N GLY A 124 -7.34 8.89 -4.76
CA GLY A 124 -6.03 8.79 -5.39
C GLY A 124 -5.23 10.08 -5.40
N ARG A 125 -5.83 11.28 -5.23
CA ARG A 125 -5.09 12.57 -5.23
C ARG A 125 -3.91 12.59 -4.27
N ALA A 126 -4.16 12.21 -3.01
CA ALA A 126 -3.13 12.23 -1.98
C ALA A 126 -2.01 11.22 -2.26
N PHE A 127 -2.36 10.02 -2.75
CA PHE A 127 -1.37 9.02 -3.08
C PHE A 127 -0.58 9.39 -4.34
N ARG A 128 -1.22 10.04 -5.32
CA ARG A 128 -0.55 10.58 -6.50
C ARG A 128 0.52 11.60 -6.13
N SER A 129 0.21 12.53 -5.22
CA SER A 129 1.19 13.50 -4.71
C SER A 129 2.41 12.81 -4.09
N ILE A 130 2.21 11.71 -3.36
CA ILE A 130 3.32 10.92 -2.78
C ILE A 130 4.19 10.34 -3.90
N LEU A 131 3.58 9.77 -4.95
CA LEU A 131 4.34 9.24 -6.08
C LEU A 131 5.13 10.32 -6.81
N ASP A 132 4.53 11.49 -7.04
CA ASP A 132 5.18 12.63 -7.68
C ASP A 132 6.38 13.11 -6.85
N ASP A 133 6.24 13.23 -5.52
CA ASP A 133 7.33 13.60 -4.60
C ASP A 133 8.49 12.58 -4.61
N LEU A 134 8.16 11.30 -4.81
CA LEU A 134 9.12 10.21 -4.89
C LEU A 134 9.72 10.05 -6.30
N GLY A 135 9.15 10.71 -7.32
CA GLY A 135 9.52 10.55 -8.71
C GLY A 135 9.22 9.15 -9.24
N LEU A 136 8.12 8.54 -8.78
CA LEU A 136 7.71 7.19 -9.17
C LEU A 136 6.53 7.23 -10.13
N PRO A 137 6.53 6.41 -11.19
CA PRO A 137 5.50 6.48 -12.22
C PRO A 137 4.22 5.75 -11.75
N PRO A 138 3.04 6.37 -11.84
CA PRO A 138 1.79 5.84 -11.29
C PRO A 138 1.23 4.63 -12.05
N ASP A 139 1.56 4.48 -13.33
CA ASP A 139 1.14 3.37 -14.21
C ASP A 139 1.70 2.01 -13.79
N ARG A 140 2.77 1.98 -12.99
CA ARG A 140 3.30 0.78 -12.35
C ARG A 140 2.47 0.29 -11.16
N TYR A 141 1.50 1.07 -10.70
CA TYR A 141 0.71 0.76 -9.51
C TYR A 141 -0.77 0.64 -9.84
N VAL A 142 -1.34 -0.52 -9.53
CA VAL A 142 -2.77 -0.81 -9.71
C VAL A 142 -3.46 -0.69 -8.37
N ILE A 143 -4.47 0.15 -8.26
CA ILE A 143 -5.26 0.24 -7.02
C ILE A 143 -6.21 -0.95 -6.94
N VAL A 144 -6.07 -1.76 -5.90
CA VAL A 144 -6.90 -2.95 -5.68
C VAL A 144 -8.08 -2.57 -4.78
N LEU A 145 -9.26 -2.55 -5.39
CA LEU A 145 -10.52 -2.21 -4.77
C LEU A 145 -11.11 -3.44 -4.04
N PRO A 146 -11.77 -3.26 -2.89
CA PRO A 146 -12.42 -4.36 -2.18
C PRO A 146 -13.59 -4.92 -3.00
N ASP A 147 -13.81 -6.23 -2.92
CA ASP A 147 -14.87 -6.92 -3.66
C ASP A 147 -16.28 -6.50 -3.23
N SER A 148 -16.45 -5.92 -2.04
CA SER A 148 -17.70 -5.34 -1.57
C SER A 148 -18.24 -4.23 -2.48
N LEU A 149 -17.37 -3.54 -3.24
CA LEU A 149 -17.81 -2.58 -4.25
C LEU A 149 -18.47 -3.22 -5.48
N ALA A 150 -18.30 -4.52 -5.72
CA ALA A 150 -18.85 -5.19 -6.90
C ALA A 150 -20.39 -5.18 -6.91
N GLY A 151 -21.04 -5.09 -5.75
CA GLY A 151 -22.50 -5.04 -5.61
C GLY A 151 -23.14 -3.70 -5.95
N ASP A 152 -22.36 -2.63 -6.08
CA ASP A 152 -22.84 -1.28 -6.39
C ASP A 152 -22.09 -0.72 -7.62
N ALA A 153 -22.66 -0.95 -8.81
CA ALA A 153 -22.06 -0.55 -10.07
C ALA A 153 -21.84 0.97 -10.19
N GLY A 154 -22.76 1.77 -9.64
CA GLY A 154 -22.68 3.23 -9.69
C GLY A 154 -21.51 3.74 -8.85
N ARG A 155 -21.42 3.28 -7.60
CA ARG A 155 -20.31 3.61 -6.70
C ARG A 155 -18.98 3.09 -7.23
N LEU A 156 -18.95 1.86 -7.75
CA LEU A 156 -17.74 1.29 -8.36
C LEU A 156 -17.25 2.15 -9.53
N GLN A 157 -18.13 2.53 -10.47
CA GLN A 157 -17.75 3.37 -11.60
C GLN A 157 -17.26 4.74 -11.15
N PHE A 158 -17.91 5.35 -10.16
CA PHE A 158 -17.49 6.62 -9.57
C PHE A 158 -16.07 6.54 -9.00
N VAL A 159 -15.79 5.54 -8.15
CA VAL A 159 -14.46 5.33 -7.55
C VAL A 159 -13.41 5.08 -8.63
N ARG A 160 -13.71 4.25 -9.63
CA ARG A 160 -12.81 3.96 -10.76
C ARG A 160 -12.44 5.21 -11.54
N ARG A 161 -13.44 6.05 -11.88
CA ARG A 161 -13.21 7.31 -12.61
C ARG A 161 -12.34 8.27 -11.80
N ASN A 162 -12.56 8.34 -10.50
CA ASN A 162 -11.75 9.15 -9.60
C ASN A 162 -10.27 8.72 -9.62
N TYR A 163 -9.99 7.43 -9.39
CA TYR A 163 -8.62 6.91 -9.47
C TYR A 163 -7.99 7.09 -10.86
N LEU A 164 -8.77 6.87 -11.93
CA LEU A 164 -8.32 7.07 -13.31
C LEU A 164 -7.93 8.52 -13.58
N SER A 165 -8.68 9.50 -13.06
CA SER A 165 -8.36 10.93 -13.20
C SER A 165 -7.03 11.32 -12.55
N HIS A 166 -6.51 10.49 -11.64
CA HIS A 166 -5.21 10.65 -11.00
C HIS A 166 -4.11 9.74 -11.58
N GLY A 167 -4.40 9.03 -12.68
CA GLY A 167 -3.45 8.19 -13.41
C GLY A 167 -3.34 6.75 -12.92
N PHE A 168 -4.27 6.29 -12.10
CA PHE A 168 -4.29 4.91 -11.61
C PHE A 168 -5.28 4.04 -12.37
N THR A 169 -4.85 2.82 -12.71
CA THR A 169 -5.79 1.76 -13.07
C THR A 169 -6.28 1.06 -11.80
N THR A 170 -7.45 0.45 -11.87
CA THR A 170 -8.08 -0.24 -10.74
C THR A 170 -8.46 -1.66 -11.09
N ARG A 171 -8.35 -2.58 -10.14
CA ARG A 171 -8.90 -3.94 -10.23
C ARG A 171 -9.64 -4.29 -8.95
N LEU A 172 -10.64 -5.17 -9.03
CA LEU A 172 -11.24 -5.75 -7.82
C LEU A 172 -10.28 -6.80 -7.23
N ALA A 173 -10.35 -7.04 -5.92
CA ALA A 173 -9.51 -8.01 -5.23
C ALA A 173 -9.67 -9.43 -5.81
N SER A 174 -10.88 -9.81 -6.21
CA SER A 174 -11.18 -11.04 -6.95
C SER A 174 -10.42 -11.20 -8.27
N ALA A 175 -9.90 -10.13 -8.87
CA ALA A 175 -9.02 -10.26 -10.04
C ALA A 175 -7.65 -10.89 -9.71
N TYR A 176 -7.33 -11.03 -8.42
CA TYR A 176 -6.11 -11.66 -7.91
C TYR A 176 -6.40 -13.05 -7.30
N SER A 177 -7.58 -13.64 -7.50
CA SER A 177 -7.87 -14.98 -6.99
C SER A 177 -7.49 -16.09 -7.98
N ALA A 178 -6.25 -16.60 -7.92
CA ALA A 178 -5.83 -18.02 -8.10
C ALA A 178 -4.29 -18.17 -8.15
N PRO A 179 -3.77 -19.36 -7.78
CA PRO A 179 -3.26 -19.70 -6.46
C PRO A 179 -1.82 -19.24 -6.18
N CYS A 180 -1.55 -19.08 -4.89
CA CYS A 180 -0.24 -19.13 -4.26
C CYS A 180 0.64 -20.25 -4.86
N ALA A 181 1.54 -19.91 -5.78
CA ALA A 181 2.80 -20.63 -5.88
C ALA A 181 3.61 -20.19 -4.66
N ALA A 182 3.60 -21.02 -3.62
CA ALA A 182 4.27 -20.77 -2.36
C ALA A 182 5.74 -20.39 -2.59
N THR A 183 6.02 -19.10 -2.59
CA THR A 183 7.36 -18.59 -2.35
C THR A 183 7.27 -17.75 -1.08
N CYS A 184 7.17 -18.45 0.05
CA CYS A 184 7.65 -17.91 1.31
C CYS A 184 9.17 -17.69 1.13
N ALA A 185 9.56 -16.51 0.64
CA ALA A 185 10.91 -16.02 0.85
C ALA A 185 11.10 -15.88 2.36
N ARG A 186 12.11 -16.58 2.87
CA ARG A 186 12.56 -16.56 4.26
C ARG A 186 13.12 -15.20 4.63
#